data_AF-A0A7V2NCF4-F1
#
_entry.id   AF-A0A7V2NCF4-F1
#
_cell.length_a   1.000
_cell.length_b   1.000
_cell.length_c   1.000
_cell.angle_alpha   90.00
_cell.angle_beta   90.00
_cell.angle_gamma   90.00
#
_symmetry.space_group_name_H-M   'P 1'
#
loop_
_entity.id
_entity.type
_entity.pdbx_description
1 polymer ?
#
loop_
_entity_poly.entity_id
_entity_poly.type
_entity_poly.pdbx_seq_one_letter_code
_entity_poly.pdbx_strand_id
1 'polypeptide(L)' 'MQIDRKTIESSLKKKGFVEEGGDHKYFYHEAEGKRTGAYTFTSRGTGFKSYGDTLLKRMRVQLRLDTMLQTRRL' A
#
# COMPACT_ATOMS: atom_id res chain seq x y z
N MET A 1 2.39 12.67 10.40
CA MET A 1 3.63 12.17 9.74
C MET A 1 3.33 11.94 8.27
N GLN A 2 4.30 12.11 7.37
CA GLN A 2 4.11 11.79 5.95
C GLN A 2 5.12 10.74 5.51
N ILE A 3 4.69 9.80 4.68
CA ILE A 3 5.55 8.75 4.11
C ILE A 3 5.53 8.89 2.59
N ASP A 4 6.71 8.86 1.97
CA ASP A 4 6.82 8.92 0.52
C ASP A 4 6.16 7.70 -0.13
N ARG A 5 5.40 7.94 -1.19
CA ARG A 5 4.74 6.92 -2.00
C ARG A 5 5.73 5.84 -2.43
N LYS A 6 6.94 6.22 -2.85
CA LYS A 6 7.98 5.27 -3.28
C LYS A 6 8.40 4.31 -2.15
N THR A 7 8.45 4.80 -0.91
CA THR A 7 8.77 3.99 0.27
C THR A 7 7.67 2.95 0.49
N ILE A 8 6.41 3.41 0.47
CA ILE A 8 5.22 2.54 0.58
C ILE A 8 5.23 1.45 -0.50
N GLU A 9 5.41 1.82 -1.77
CA GLU A 9 5.47 0.87 -2.89
C GLU A 9 6.61 -0.16 -2.71
N SER A 10 7.78 0.29 -2.25
CA SER A 10 8.93 -0.60 -2.00
C SER A 10 8.66 -1.57 -0.85
N SER A 11 8.07 -1.10 0.25
CA SER A 11 7.77 -1.95 1.41
C SER A 11 6.67 -2.96 1.11
N LEU A 12 5.63 -2.57 0.36
CA LEU A 12 4.60 -3.50 -0.11
C LEU A 12 5.22 -4.65 -0.93
N LYS A 13 6.08 -4.33 -1.89
CA LYS A 13 6.79 -5.37 -2.68
C LYS A 13 7.64 -6.29 -1.81
N LYS A 14 8.40 -5.73 -0.86
CA LYS A 14 9.21 -6.52 0.09
C LYS A 14 8.37 -7.46 0.95
N LYS A 15 7.09 -7.13 1.18
CA LYS A 15 6.13 -7.92 1.95
C LYS A 15 5.34 -8.92 1.11
N GLY A 16 5.72 -9.13 -0.16
CA GLY A 16 5.06 -10.12 -1.03
C GLY A 16 3.84 -9.60 -1.78
N PHE A 17 3.64 -8.27 -1.84
CA PHE A 17 2.61 -7.72 -2.71
C PHE A 17 3.11 -7.63 -4.15
N VAL A 18 2.26 -8.04 -5.09
CA VAL A 18 2.50 -7.95 -6.53
C VAL A 18 1.94 -6.62 -7.05
N GLU A 19 2.77 -5.86 -7.77
CA GLU A 19 2.34 -4.60 -8.41
C GLU A 19 1.66 -4.90 -9.76
N GLU A 20 0.49 -4.32 -9.98
CA GLU A 20 -0.21 -4.33 -11.25
C GLU A 20 -0.53 -2.91 -11.74
N GLY A 21 -0.40 -2.72 -13.06
CA GLY A 21 -0.66 -1.45 -13.74
C GLY A 21 -2.15 -1.12 -13.90
N GLY A 22 -2.45 -0.03 -14.63
CA GLY A 22 -3.82 0.49 -14.84
C GLY A 22 -3.88 2.01 -14.79
N ASP A 23 -4.93 2.62 -14.25
CA ASP A 23 -4.99 4.07 -13.90
C ASP A 23 -4.35 4.41 -12.54
N HIS A 24 -4.18 3.38 -11.71
CA HIS A 24 -3.46 3.40 -10.44
C HIS A 24 -2.41 2.30 -10.44
N LYS A 25 -1.48 2.33 -9.48
CA LYS A 25 -0.65 1.17 -9.18
C LYS A 25 -1.33 0.36 -8.10
N TYR A 26 -1.79 -0.84 -8.45
CA TYR A 26 -2.43 -1.74 -7.51
C TYR A 26 -1.41 -2.69 -6.91
N PHE A 27 -1.61 -3.05 -5.65
CA PHE A 27 -0.74 -3.96 -4.91
C PHE A 27 -1.62 -5.03 -4.28
N TYR A 28 -1.48 -6.28 -4.75
CA TYR A 28 -2.25 -7.42 -4.26
C TYR A 28 -1.37 -8.34 -3.44
N HIS A 29 -1.82 -8.75 -2.26
CA HIS A 29 -1.11 -9.76 -1.49
C HIS A 29 -1.42 -11.15 -2.02
N GLU A 30 -0.38 -11.86 -2.40
CA GLU A 30 -0.46 -13.24 -2.88
C GLU A 30 0.25 -14.19 -1.92
N ALA A 31 -0.39 -15.32 -1.64
CA ALA A 31 0.19 -16.43 -0.91
C ALA A 31 0.01 -17.68 -1.76
N GLU A 32 1.09 -18.43 -1.98
CA GLU A 32 1.09 -19.66 -2.79
C GLU A 32 0.49 -19.47 -4.21
N GLY A 33 0.75 -18.31 -4.82
CA GLY A 33 0.24 -17.96 -6.16
C GLY A 33 -1.25 -17.63 -6.20
N LYS A 34 -1.91 -17.44 -5.05
CA LYS A 34 -3.32 -17.05 -4.95
C LYS A 34 -3.47 -15.72 -4.23
N ARG A 35 -4.35 -14.86 -4.75
CA ARG A 35 -4.70 -13.59 -4.09
C ARG A 35 -5.44 -13.86 -2.79
N THR A 36 -4.96 -13.25 -1.72
CA THR A 36 -5.53 -13.39 -0.36
C THR A 36 -6.68 -12.40 -0.08
N GLY A 37 -6.96 -11.50 -1.02
CA GLY A 37 -7.98 -10.47 -0.92
C GLY A 37 -7.55 -9.18 -0.22
N ALA A 38 -6.42 -9.16 0.48
CA ALA A 38 -5.80 -7.92 0.94
C ALA A 38 -5.13 -7.22 -0.25
N TYR A 39 -5.50 -5.97 -0.50
CA TYR A 39 -4.92 -5.17 -1.58
C TYR A 39 -5.00 -3.68 -1.26
N THR A 40 -4.17 -2.89 -1.91
CA THR A 40 -4.24 -1.42 -1.84
C THR A 40 -3.77 -0.82 -3.17
N PHE A 41 -3.78 0.50 -3.28
CA PHE A 41 -3.28 1.18 -4.47
C PHE A 41 -2.60 2.49 -4.14
N THR A 42 -1.74 2.94 -5.04
CA THR A 42 -1.18 4.29 -5.02
C THR A 42 -1.59 5.07 -6.27
N SER A 43 -1.96 6.34 -6.07
CA SER A 43 -2.25 7.28 -7.16
C SER A 43 -0.96 7.80 -7.81
N ARG A 44 -1.02 8.04 -9.13
CA ARG A 44 0.15 8.52 -9.90
C ARG A 44 0.37 10.03 -9.81
N GLY A 45 -0.69 10.77 -9.52
CA GLY A 45 -0.68 12.23 -9.47
C GLY A 45 0.36 12.81 -8.52
N THR A 46 0.87 13.99 -8.86
CA THR A 46 1.91 14.71 -8.10
C THR A 46 1.45 15.12 -6.70
N GLY A 47 0.14 15.31 -6.49
CA GLY A 47 -0.46 15.56 -5.17
C GLY A 47 -0.44 14.35 -4.22
N PHE A 48 -0.08 13.16 -4.71
CA PHE A 48 0.01 11.92 -3.93
C PHE A 48 1.44 11.38 -3.88
N LYS A 49 2.45 12.27 -3.88
CA LYS A 49 3.85 11.87 -3.69
C LYS A 49 4.12 11.41 -2.26
N SER A 50 3.37 11.94 -1.29
CA SER A 50 3.46 11.60 0.12
C SER A 50 2.08 11.29 0.70
N TYR A 51 2.02 10.36 1.64
CA TYR A 51 0.79 9.88 2.25
C TYR A 51 0.77 10.31 3.71
N GLY A 52 -0.20 11.15 4.04
CA GLY A 52 -0.50 11.54 5.42
C GLY A 52 -1.42 10.54 6.12
N ASP A 53 -1.70 10.82 7.40
CA ASP A 53 -2.43 9.91 8.28
C ASP A 53 -3.81 9.48 7.73
N THR A 54 -4.51 10.32 6.98
CA THR A 54 -5.81 9.97 6.38
C THR A 54 -5.69 8.86 5.33
N LEU A 55 -4.73 8.97 4.42
CA LEU A 55 -4.50 7.95 3.38
C LEU A 55 -3.94 6.68 4.00
N LEU A 56 -2.99 6.81 4.95
CA LEU A 56 -2.46 5.66 5.68
C LEU A 56 -3.56 4.92 6.45
N LYS A 57 -4.49 5.64 7.11
CA LYS A 57 -5.65 5.01 7.78
C LYS A 57 -6.51 4.18 6.82
N ARG A 58 -6.71 4.65 5.59
CA ARG A 58 -7.43 3.88 4.55
C ARG A 58 -6.65 2.64 4.14
N MET A 59 -5.34 2.77 3.91
CA MET A 59 -4.47 1.62 3.59
C MET A 59 -4.47 0.58 4.71
N ARG A 60 -4.46 1.00 5.98
CA ARG A 60 -4.56 0.10 7.14
C ARG A 60 -5.77 -0.84 7.01
N VAL A 61 -6.94 -0.27 6.71
CA VAL A 61 -8.20 -1.05 6.58
C VAL A 61 -8.13 -1.99 5.38
N GLN A 62 -7.69 -1.47 4.22
CA GLN A 62 -7.57 -2.24 2.98
C GLN A 62 -6.58 -3.42 3.11
N LEU A 63 -5.50 -3.21 3.85
CA LEU A 63 -4.45 -4.20 4.12
C LEU A 63 -4.72 -5.05 5.36
N ARG A 64 -5.85 -4.84 6.04
CA ARG A 64 -6.25 -5.57 7.27
C ARG A 64 -5.17 -5.53 8.36
N LEU A 65 -4.54 -4.37 8.55
CA LEU A 65 -3.51 -4.17 9.58
C LEU A 65 -4.14 -3.73 10.91
N ASP A 66 -3.66 -4.27 12.01
CA ASP A 66 -4.23 -4.03 13.34
C ASP A 66 -3.94 -2.63 13.87
N THR A 67 -2.77 -2.06 13.54
CA THR A 67 -2.30 -0.81 14.15
C THR A 67 -1.79 0.18 13.11
N MET A 68 -1.87 1.47 13.44
CA MET A 68 -1.22 2.51 12.63
C MET A 68 0.30 2.33 12.60
N LEU A 69 0.91 1.74 13.62
CA LEU A 69 2.35 1.48 13.65
C LEU A 69 2.77 0.51 12.54
N GLN A 70 1.99 -0.54 12.28
CA GLN A 70 2.25 -1.46 11.17
C GLN A 70 2.14 -0.74 9.82
N THR A 71 1.15 0.13 9.66
CA THR A 71 0.97 0.94 8.43
C THR A 71 2.10 1.94 8.24
N ARG A 72 2.67 2.47 9.32
CA ARG A 72 3.79 3.42 9.28
C ARG A 72 5.14 2.79 8.93
N ARG A 73 5.19 1.45 8.90
CA ARG A 73 6.35 0.65 8.43
C ARG A 73 6.20 0.22 6.97
N LEU A 74 5.16 0.69 6.28
CA LEU A 74 5.11 0.72 4.81
C LEU A 74 6.03 1.83 4.33
#